data_AF-X0SZ89-F1
#
_entry.id   AF-X0SZ89-F1
#
_cell.length_a   1.000
_cell.length_b   1.000
_cell.length_c   1.000
_cell.angle_alpha   90.00
_cell.angle_beta   90.00
_cell.angle_gamma   90.00
#
_symmetry.space_group_name_H-M   'P 1'
#
loop_
_entity.id
_entity.type
_entity.pdbx_description
1 polymer ?
#
loop_
_entity_poly.entity_id
_entity_poly.type
_entity_poly.pdbx_seq_one_letter_code
_entity_poly.pdbx_strand_id
1 'polypeptide(L)' 'MRGYSCIGLVNPKNPINVGSVLRASGCYGVNLVAISGNRPSKYFGKIPTDTQKAYKHIPVIRVDNIKDGIPYDCIPIA' A
#
# COMPACT_ATOMS: atom_id res chain seq x y z
N MET A 1 7.31 17.56 9.51
CA MET A 1 6.18 16.61 9.60
C MET A 1 6.41 15.77 10.86
N ARG A 2 5.46 15.69 11.80
CA ARG A 2 5.56 14.80 12.97
C ARG A 2 4.52 13.70 12.77
N GLY A 3 4.97 12.45 12.72
CA GLY A 3 4.14 11.27 12.48
C GLY A 3 4.56 10.48 11.25
N TYR A 4 4.54 9.16 11.37
CA TYR A 4 4.75 8.20 10.30
C TYR A 4 3.47 7.38 10.14
N SER A 5 3.02 7.17 8.90
CA SER A 5 1.83 6.38 8.60
C SER A 5 2.08 5.41 7.46
N CYS A 6 1.57 4.19 7.59
CA CYS A 6 1.63 3.16 6.55
C CYS A 6 0.28 2.46 6.41
N ILE A 7 0.00 1.95 5.22
CA ILE A 7 -1.18 1.12 4.95
C ILE A 7 -0.75 -0.30 4.58
N GLY A 8 -1.35 -1.29 5.23
CA GLY A 8 -1.19 -2.70 4.89
C GLY A 8 -2.39 -3.24 4.11
N LEU A 9 -2.17 -3.87 2.96
CA LEU A 9 -3.20 -4.62 2.23
C LEU A 9 -2.95 -6.12 2.38
N VAL A 10 -3.92 -6.83 2.97
CA VAL A 10 -3.87 -8.29 3.09
C VAL A 10 -4.61 -8.94 1.93
N ASN A 11 -3.86 -9.63 1.08
CA ASN A 11 -4.37 -10.42 -0.04
C ASN A 11 -5.47 -9.72 -0.88
N PRO A 12 -5.25 -8.48 -1.35
CA PRO A 12 -6.30 -7.71 -2.00
C PRO A 12 -6.88 -8.46 -3.20
N LYS A 13 -8.21 -8.51 -3.27
CA LYS A 13 -8.92 -9.39 -4.23
C LYS A 13 -8.71 -8.97 -5.67
N ASN A 14 -8.72 -7.66 -5.93
CA ASN A 14 -8.72 -7.06 -7.27
C ASN A 14 -7.76 -5.86 -7.35
N PRO A 15 -7.18 -5.57 -8.54
CA PRO A 15 -6.28 -4.42 -8.73
C PRO A 15 -6.96 -3.07 -8.49
N ILE A 16 -8.30 -3.01 -8.63
CA ILE A 16 -9.12 -1.84 -8.30
C ILE A 16 -8.87 -1.40 -6.85
N ASN A 17 -8.92 -2.34 -5.90
CA ASN A 17 -8.74 -2.05 -4.47
C ASN A 17 -7.30 -1.55 -4.19
N VAL A 18 -6.32 -2.14 -4.86
CA VAL A 18 -4.92 -1.70 -4.76
C VAL A 18 -4.79 -0.24 -5.21
N GLY A 19 -5.33 0.10 -6.38
CA GLY A 19 -5.24 1.47 -6.88
C GLY A 19 -6.05 2.49 -6.10
N SER A 20 -7.20 2.12 -5.55
CA SER A 20 -7.95 3.00 -4.65
C SER A 20 -7.16 3.35 -3.40
N VAL A 21 -6.46 2.36 -2.81
CA VAL A 21 -5.57 2.61 -1.66
C VAL A 21 -4.35 3.44 -2.06
N LEU A 22 -3.75 3.20 -3.22
CA LEU A 22 -2.63 4.01 -3.72
C LEU A 22 -3.06 5.48 -3.95
N ARG A 23 -4.22 5.70 -4.57
CA ARG A 23 -4.77 7.05 -4.75
C ARG A 23 -5.01 7.74 -3.40
N ALA A 24 -5.61 7.04 -2.44
CA ALA A 24 -5.79 7.57 -1.08
C ALA A 24 -4.45 7.87 -0.40
N SER A 25 -3.45 7.01 -0.59
CA SER A 25 -2.10 7.19 -0.06
C SER A 25 -1.47 8.49 -0.55
N GLY A 26 -1.65 8.81 -1.84
CA GLY A 26 -1.25 10.10 -2.42
C GLY A 26 -2.01 11.30 -1.84
N CYS A 27 -3.33 11.18 -1.65
CA CYS A 27 -4.15 12.26 -1.09
C CYS A 27 -3.84 12.58 0.38
N TYR A 28 -3.53 11.57 1.19
CA TYR A 28 -3.38 11.71 2.65
C TYR A 28 -1.92 11.70 3.13
N GLY A 29 -0.95 11.62 2.22
CA GLY A 29 0.48 11.67 2.58
C GLY A 29 0.97 10.44 3.32
N VAL A 30 0.48 9.25 2.95
CA VAL A 30 0.94 7.97 3.51
C VAL A 30 2.41 7.73 3.13
N ASN A 31 3.21 7.24 4.07
CA ASN A 31 4.66 7.08 3.88
C ASN A 31 5.04 5.74 3.23
N LEU A 32 4.21 4.70 3.38
CA LEU A 32 4.49 3.35 2.89
C LEU A 32 3.18 2.58 2.63
N VAL A 33 3.14 1.82 1.55
CA VAL A 33 2.10 0.82 1.31
C VAL A 33 2.73 -0.58 1.27
N ALA A 34 2.32 -1.47 2.17
CA ALA A 34 2.75 -2.86 2.19
C ALA A 34 1.62 -3.77 1.67
N ILE A 35 1.95 -4.73 0.80
CA ILE A 35 0.99 -5.67 0.23
C ILE A 35 1.45 -7.09 0.53
N SER A 36 0.58 -7.88 1.17
CA SER A 36 0.78 -9.33 1.32
C SER A 36 -0.17 -10.13 0.45
N GLY A 37 0.18 -11.39 0.22
CA GLY A 37 -0.63 -12.34 -0.54
C GLY A 37 0.06 -12.86 -1.81
N ASN A 38 -0.66 -13.70 -2.55
CA ASN A 38 -0.11 -14.57 -3.59
C ASN A 38 -0.59 -14.23 -5.01
N ARG A 39 -1.12 -13.02 -5.25
CA ARG A 39 -1.65 -12.60 -6.56
C ARG A 39 -0.84 -11.44 -7.17
N PRO A 40 0.45 -11.63 -7.50
CA PRO A 40 1.34 -10.53 -7.92
C PRO A 40 0.83 -9.76 -9.14
N SER A 41 0.18 -10.43 -10.10
CA SER A 41 -0.44 -9.80 -11.27
C SER A 41 -1.57 -8.82 -10.93
N LYS A 42 -2.14 -8.90 -9.72
CA LYS A 42 -3.17 -7.97 -9.23
C LYS A 42 -2.59 -6.83 -8.39
N TYR A 43 -1.33 -6.92 -7.98
CA TYR A 43 -0.71 -5.97 -7.05
C TYR A 43 0.19 -4.96 -7.77
N PHE A 44 0.81 -5.38 -8.88
CA PHE A 44 1.77 -4.59 -9.64
C PHE A 44 1.43 -4.57 -11.12
N GLY A 45 1.75 -3.48 -11.79
CA GLY A 45 1.46 -3.26 -13.22
C GLY A 45 0.60 -2.02 -13.45
N LYS A 46 -0.15 -2.01 -14.56
CA LYS A 46 -1.05 -0.90 -14.89
C LYS A 46 -2.28 -0.96 -13.99
N ILE A 47 -2.37 -0.02 -13.04
CA ILE A 47 -3.49 0.14 -12.13
C ILE A 47 -4.18 1.49 -12.41
N PRO A 48 -5.19 1.52 -13.30
CA PRO A 48 -5.83 2.78 -13.73
C PRO A 48 -6.52 3.56 -12.60
N THR A 49 -6.89 2.89 -11.51
CA THR A 49 -7.54 3.51 -10.35
C THR A 49 -6.57 4.34 -9.50
N ASP A 50 -5.25 4.10 -9.61
CA ASP A 50 -4.21 5.01 -9.11
C ASP A 50 -3.97 6.14 -10.13
N THR A 51 -4.98 7.00 -10.27
CA THR A 51 -5.00 8.12 -11.23
C THR A 51 -3.90 9.16 -11.00
N GLN A 52 -3.36 9.25 -9.78
CA GLN A 52 -2.26 10.16 -9.44
C GLN A 52 -0.89 9.50 -9.62
N LYS A 53 -0.85 8.21 -9.98
CA LYS A 53 0.38 7.41 -10.06
C LYS A 53 1.16 7.50 -8.74
N ALA A 54 0.46 7.45 -7.61
CA ALA A 54 1.03 7.53 -6.28
C ALA A 54 2.14 6.47 -6.06
N TYR A 55 2.05 5.32 -6.73
CA TYR A 55 3.10 4.30 -6.75
C TYR A 55 4.49 4.80 -7.19
N LYS A 56 4.58 5.94 -7.89
CA LYS A 56 5.86 6.56 -8.30
C LYS A 56 6.49 7.42 -7.21
N HIS A 57 5.72 7.80 -6.20
CA HIS A 57 6.11 8.77 -5.17
C HIS A 57 6.10 8.16 -3.77
N ILE A 58 5.32 7.10 -3.57
CA ILE A 58 5.18 6.38 -2.31
C ILE A 58 5.76 4.98 -2.48
N PRO A 59 6.66 4.52 -1.59
CA PRO A 59 7.14 3.15 -1.60
C PRO A 59 5.98 2.14 -1.49
N VAL A 60 5.93 1.21 -2.44
CA VAL A 60 4.99 0.08 -2.43
C VAL A 60 5.80 -1.20 -2.35
N ILE A 61 5.74 -1.89 -1.21
CA ILE A 61 6.51 -3.11 -0.97
C ILE A 61 5.61 -4.34 -0.95
N ARG A 62 6.18 -5.47 -1.36
CA ARG A 62 5.55 -6.78 -1.18
C ARG A 62 6.20 -7.49 -0.01
N VAL A 63 5.37 -8.05 0.86
CA VAL A 63 5.79 -8.83 2.03
C VAL A 63 5.04 -10.15 2.05
N ASP A 64 5.62 -11.18 2.64
CA ASP A 64 4.95 -12.48 2.73
C ASP A 64 3.88 -12.47 3.83
N ASN A 65 4.22 -11.97 5.03
CA ASN A 65 3.25 -11.63 6.06
C ASN A 65 3.13 -10.10 6.19
N ILE A 66 1.91 -9.60 6.34
CA ILE A 66 1.69 -8.14 6.45
C ILE A 66 2.36 -7.55 7.70
N LYS A 67 2.49 -8.36 8.77
CA LYS A 67 3.12 -7.93 10.02
C LYS A 67 4.61 -7.66 9.87
N ASP A 68 5.27 -8.29 8.88
CA ASP A 68 6.68 -8.06 8.58
C ASP A 68 6.90 -6.68 7.94
N GLY A 69 5.84 -6.07 7.40
CA GLY A 69 5.85 -4.74 6.83
C GLY A 69 5.55 -3.62 7.83
N ILE A 70 5.38 -3.92 9.13
CA ILE A 70 5.13 -2.90 10.16
C ILE A 70 6.44 -2.14 10.45
N PRO A 71 6.51 -0.83 10.21
CA PRO A 71 7.69 -0.03 10.49
C PRO A 71 7.96 0.07 12.00
N TYR A 72 9.21 0.40 12.34
CA TYR A 72 9.60 0.67 13.72
C TYR A 72 8.73 1.78 14.34
N ASP A 73 8.39 1.62 15.62
CA ASP A 73 7.60 2.56 16.41
C ASP A 73 6.19 2.87 15.84
N CYS A 74 5.68 1.99 14.97
CA CYS A 74 4.30 2.05 14.50
C CYS A 74 3.44 1.01 15.23
N ILE A 75 2.29 1.46 15.74
CA ILE A 75 1.29 0.58 16.36
C ILE A 75 0.25 0.25 15.29
N PRO A 76 0.07 -1.04 14.93
CA PRO A 76 -0.97 -1.42 13.97
C PRO A 76 -2.35 -1.17 14.58
N ILE A 77 -3.20 -0.45 13.85
CA ILE A 77 -4.61 -0.24 14.15
C ILE A 77 -5.44 -0.83 13.01
N ALA A 78 -6.47 -1.61 13.32
CA ALA A 78 -7.35 -2.27 12.35
C ALA A 78 -8.78 -2.31 12.88
#